data_AF-A0A7T5URB6-F1
#
_entry.id   AF-A0A7T5URB6-F1
#
_cell.length_a   1.000
_cell.length_b   1.000
_cell.length_c   1.000
_cell.angle_alpha   90.00
_cell.angle_beta   90.00
_cell.angle_gamma   90.00
#
_symmetry.space_group_name_H-M   'P 1'
#
loop_
_entity.id
_entity.type
_entity.pdbx_description
1 polymer ?
#
loop_
_entity_poly.entity_id
_entity_poly.type
_entity_poly.pdbx_seq_one_letter_code
_entity_poly.pdbx_strand_id
1 'polypeptide(L)'
;MSLIYFVMNKKSGVSLIETVIYVAILAVLIVFTVNTILTMSSVYARARLIRRVAFDSETALERVTREIRLASSVDDGASSFDVNPSRVVLNTIKSFEDPTPEIKEFYLSGSRLAFREGAGAEKFLTSDDTDVSSFVVNKIQTQHSQALKITLIIEASGGKNQISRNFYQTAILKGGY
;
A
#
# COMPACT_ATOMS: atom_id res chain seq x y z
N MET A 1 -30.23 -41.41 70.07
CA MET A 1 -28.90 -40.91 69.68
C MET A 1 -29.03 -40.19 68.36
N SER A 2 -29.18 -38.86 68.39
CA SER A 2 -29.16 -38.01 67.19
C SER A 2 -28.60 -36.65 67.61
N LEU A 3 -27.41 -36.30 67.12
CA LEU A 3 -26.82 -34.99 67.31
C LEU A 3 -27.06 -34.20 66.03
N ILE A 4 -27.92 -33.19 66.12
CA ILE A 4 -28.14 -32.21 65.05
C ILE A 4 -27.00 -31.18 65.15
N TYR A 5 -26.11 -31.15 64.16
CA TYR A 5 -25.09 -30.11 64.03
C TYR A 5 -25.70 -28.86 63.40
N PHE A 6 -25.69 -27.75 64.14
CA PHE A 6 -26.07 -26.44 63.65
C PHE A 6 -24.91 -25.86 62.81
N VAL A 7 -25.06 -25.84 61.49
CA VAL A 7 -24.11 -25.16 60.59
C VAL A 7 -24.36 -23.65 60.70
N MET A 8 -23.53 -22.96 61.48
CA MET A 8 -23.50 -21.50 61.53
C MET A 8 -23.00 -20.95 60.20
N ASN A 9 -23.92 -20.47 59.37
CA ASN A 9 -23.61 -19.75 58.15
C ASN A 9 -23.20 -18.31 58.51
N LYS A 10 -21.89 -18.05 58.72
CA LYS A 10 -21.39 -16.69 58.94
C LYS A 10 -21.54 -15.88 57.64
N LYS A 11 -22.50 -14.96 57.60
CA LYS A 11 -22.50 -13.89 56.60
C LYS A 11 -21.44 -12.86 57.01
N SER A 12 -20.21 -13.01 56.51
CA SER A 12 -19.16 -12.02 56.67
C SER A 12 -19.42 -10.84 55.73
N GLY A 13 -19.62 -9.64 56.29
CA GLY A 13 -19.68 -8.40 55.50
C GLY A 13 -18.31 -8.03 54.94
N VAL A 14 -18.30 -7.36 53.79
CA VAL A 14 -17.08 -6.85 53.14
C VAL A 14 -16.49 -5.73 53.98
N SER A 15 -15.18 -5.75 54.22
CA SER A 15 -14.51 -4.68 54.95
C SER A 15 -14.32 -3.42 54.09
N LEU A 16 -14.34 -2.24 54.72
CA LEU A 16 -14.16 -0.98 54.01
C LEU A 16 -12.79 -0.91 53.31
N ILE A 17 -11.74 -1.41 53.98
CA ILE A 17 -10.39 -1.49 53.38
C ILE A 17 -10.34 -2.45 52.18
N GLU A 18 -11.06 -3.56 52.26
CA GLU A 18 -11.14 -4.56 51.18
C GLU A 18 -11.80 -3.95 49.93
N THR A 19 -12.84 -3.14 50.13
CA THR A 19 -13.51 -2.41 49.05
C THR A 19 -12.58 -1.39 48.39
N VAL A 20 -11.80 -0.64 49.18
CA VAL A 20 -10.82 0.34 48.65
C VAL A 20 -9.77 -0.36 47.79
N ILE A 21 -9.26 -1.51 48.24
CA ILE A 21 -8.29 -2.30 47.48
C ILE A 21 -8.91 -2.79 46.16
N TYR A 22 -10.14 -3.29 46.17
CA TYR A 22 -10.82 -3.71 44.94
C TYR A 22 -11.03 -2.56 43.95
N VAL A 23 -11.42 -1.37 44.42
CA VAL A 23 -11.54 -0.18 43.57
C VAL A 23 -10.19 0.23 42.98
N ALA A 24 -9.12 0.18 43.77
CA ALA A 24 -7.78 0.51 43.28
C ALA A 24 -7.32 -0.46 42.17
N ILE A 25 -7.52 -1.77 42.37
CA ILE A 25 -7.19 -2.78 41.35
C ILE A 25 -8.04 -2.56 40.09
N LEU A 26 -9.34 -2.32 40.26
CA LEU A 26 -10.25 -2.06 39.14
C LEU A 26 -9.83 -0.82 38.34
N ALA A 27 -9.44 0.26 39.01
CA ALA A 27 -8.97 1.47 38.35
C ALA A 27 -7.72 1.20 37.49
N VAL A 28 -6.76 0.44 37.99
CA VAL A 28 -5.57 0.04 37.22
C VAL A 28 -5.95 -0.80 36.00
N LEU A 29 -6.86 -1.78 36.16
CA LEU A 29 -7.33 -2.61 35.05
C LEU A 29 -8.05 -1.79 33.97
N ILE A 30 -8.85 -0.80 34.37
CA ILE A 30 -9.52 0.10 33.43
C ILE A 30 -8.49 0.90 32.63
N VAL A 31 -7.51 1.50 33.30
CA VAL A 31 -6.45 2.28 32.63
C VAL A 31 -5.68 1.40 31.65
N PHE A 32 -5.31 0.18 32.03
CA PHE A 32 -4.63 -0.75 31.15
C PHE A 32 -5.48 -1.13 29.92
N THR A 33 -6.77 -1.41 30.14
CA THR A 33 -7.71 -1.80 29.08
C THR A 33 -7.91 -0.66 28.08
N VAL A 34 -8.12 0.57 28.56
CA VAL A 34 -8.29 1.75 27.70
C VAL A 34 -7.04 1.99 26.85
N ASN A 35 -5.85 1.92 27.44
CA ASN A 35 -4.59 2.08 26.70
C ASN A 35 -4.42 1.00 25.62
N THR A 36 -4.80 -0.24 25.93
CA THR A 36 -4.74 -1.35 24.98
C THR A 36 -5.68 -1.10 23.79
N ILE A 37 -6.91 -0.67 24.03
CA ILE A 37 -7.88 -0.35 22.97
C ILE A 37 -7.36 0.79 22.07
N LEU A 38 -6.83 1.86 22.66
CA LEU A 38 -6.28 2.99 21.91
C LEU A 38 -5.09 2.56 21.04
N THR A 39 -4.19 1.77 21.59
CA THR A 39 -3.03 1.22 20.86
C THR A 39 -3.49 0.36 19.69
N MET A 40 -4.43 -0.56 19.94
CA MET A 40 -4.95 -1.47 18.93
C MET A 40 -5.65 -0.71 17.79
N SER A 41 -6.39 0.36 18.09
CA SER A 41 -6.99 1.25 17.09
C SER A 41 -5.94 1.87 16.16
N SER A 42 -4.83 2.37 16.71
CA SER A 42 -3.74 2.94 15.90
C SER A 42 -3.06 1.89 15.00
N VAL A 43 -2.89 0.67 15.51
CA VAL A 43 -2.33 -0.46 14.74
C VAL A 43 -3.24 -0.81 13.57
N TYR A 44 -4.55 -0.87 13.78
CA TYR A 44 -5.51 -1.12 12.71
C TYR A 44 -5.50 -0.02 11.64
N ALA A 45 -5.46 1.25 12.04
CA ALA A 45 -5.36 2.36 11.10
C ALA A 45 -4.09 2.26 10.24
N ARG A 46 -2.94 1.97 10.86
CA ARG A 46 -1.68 1.77 10.14
C ARG A 46 -1.70 0.55 9.21
N ALA A 47 -2.29 -0.57 9.66
CA ALA A 47 -2.42 -1.77 8.84
C ALA A 47 -3.29 -1.52 7.59
N ARG A 48 -4.35 -0.70 7.72
CA ARG A 48 -5.18 -0.29 6.58
C ARG A 48 -4.38 0.52 5.56
N LEU A 49 -3.56 1.47 6.01
CA LEU A 49 -2.69 2.24 5.11
C LEU A 49 -1.71 1.31 4.37
N ILE A 50 -1.07 0.38 5.09
CA ILE A 50 -0.09 -0.56 4.48
C ILE A 50 -0.75 -1.38 3.37
N ARG A 51 -1.96 -1.91 3.62
CA ARG A 51 -2.71 -2.66 2.62
C ARG A 51 -3.04 -1.81 1.40
N ARG A 52 -3.43 -0.56 1.59
CA ARG A 52 -3.74 0.37 0.50
C ARG A 52 -2.51 0.64 -0.37
N VAL A 53 -1.38 1.00 0.24
CA VAL A 53 -0.14 1.25 -0.50
C VAL A 53 0.31 -0.01 -1.25
N ALA A 54 0.18 -1.20 -0.65
CA ALA A 54 0.48 -2.45 -1.33
C ALA A 54 -0.44 -2.67 -2.56
N PHE A 55 -1.76 -2.52 -2.39
CA PHE A 55 -2.72 -2.72 -3.47
C PHE A 55 -2.52 -1.74 -4.65
N ASP A 56 -2.29 -0.46 -4.34
CA ASP A 56 -2.05 0.56 -5.36
C ASP A 56 -0.72 0.30 -6.08
N SER A 57 0.32 -0.13 -5.34
CA SER A 57 1.60 -0.51 -5.94
C SER A 57 1.48 -1.73 -6.85
N GLU A 58 0.72 -2.74 -6.44
CA GLU A 58 0.52 -3.98 -7.18
C GLU A 58 -0.21 -3.69 -8.49
N THR A 59 -1.33 -2.96 -8.40
CA THR A 59 -2.12 -2.55 -9.57
C THR A 59 -1.29 -1.73 -10.55
N ALA A 60 -0.57 -0.72 -10.05
CA ALA A 60 0.28 0.13 -10.88
C ALA A 60 1.43 -0.65 -11.54
N LEU A 61 2.20 -1.41 -10.76
CA LEU A 61 3.37 -2.12 -11.27
C LEU A 61 3.00 -3.29 -12.16
N GLU A 62 1.90 -4.00 -11.90
CA GLU A 62 1.40 -5.04 -12.79
C GLU A 62 1.03 -4.44 -14.15
N ARG A 63 0.28 -3.33 -14.16
CA ARG A 63 -0.10 -2.65 -15.40
C ARG A 63 1.13 -2.17 -16.16
N VAL A 64 2.05 -1.45 -15.51
CA VAL A 64 3.29 -0.97 -16.13
C VAL A 64 4.12 -2.14 -16.69
N THR A 65 4.33 -3.20 -15.90
CA THR A 65 5.11 -4.37 -16.33
C THR A 65 4.46 -5.07 -17.52
N ARG A 66 3.14 -5.23 -17.51
CA ARG A 66 2.38 -5.85 -18.60
C ARG A 66 2.56 -5.07 -19.89
N GLU A 67 2.41 -3.75 -19.86
CA GLU A 67 2.56 -2.92 -21.06
C GLU A 67 3.99 -2.88 -21.57
N ILE A 68 5.00 -2.90 -20.68
CA ILE A 68 6.42 -3.00 -21.10
C ILE A 68 6.71 -4.33 -21.79
N ARG A 69 6.17 -5.45 -21.27
CA ARG A 69 6.33 -6.77 -21.91
C ARG A 69 5.63 -6.89 -23.25
N LEU A 70 4.61 -6.07 -23.49
CA LEU A 70 3.90 -5.98 -24.76
C LEU A 70 4.61 -5.03 -25.75
N ALA A 71 5.32 -4.03 -25.23
CA ALA A 71 5.97 -3.01 -26.03
C ALA A 71 7.08 -3.60 -26.91
N SER A 72 7.08 -3.16 -28.18
CA SER A 72 8.13 -3.47 -29.14
C SER A 72 9.33 -2.54 -28.98
N SER A 73 9.11 -1.29 -28.59
CA SER A 73 10.15 -0.32 -28.31
C SER A 73 9.68 0.78 -27.36
N VAL A 74 10.63 1.57 -26.87
CA VAL A 74 10.36 2.79 -26.11
C VAL A 74 10.68 3.99 -27.00
N ASP A 75 9.83 5.01 -26.98
CA ASP A 75 10.11 6.27 -27.66
C ASP A 75 11.07 7.11 -26.79
N ASP A 76 12.35 7.05 -27.11
CA ASP A 76 13.41 7.78 -26.40
C ASP A 76 13.28 9.30 -26.52
N GLY A 77 12.63 9.82 -27.57
CA GLY A 77 12.44 11.26 -27.77
C GLY A 77 11.29 11.84 -26.94
N ALA A 78 10.25 11.03 -26.71
CA ALA A 78 9.10 11.41 -25.91
C ALA A 78 9.18 10.99 -24.43
N SER A 79 10.16 10.14 -24.08
CA SER A 79 10.38 9.65 -22.71
C SER A 79 11.46 10.44 -21.98
N SER A 80 11.32 10.55 -20.66
CA SER A 80 12.33 11.06 -19.74
C SER A 80 12.71 9.96 -18.74
N PHE A 81 13.96 9.51 -18.82
CA PHE A 81 14.52 8.49 -17.93
C PHE A 81 15.43 9.11 -16.87
N ASP A 82 15.65 8.37 -15.78
CA ASP A 82 16.57 8.73 -14.69
C ASP A 82 16.27 10.06 -13.99
N VAL A 83 15.03 10.55 -14.15
CA VAL A 83 14.51 11.79 -13.53
C VAL A 83 13.27 11.50 -12.70
N ASN A 84 12.98 12.34 -11.70
CA ASN A 84 11.74 12.29 -10.93
C ASN A 84 10.93 13.58 -11.15
N PRO A 85 9.70 13.52 -11.69
CA PRO A 85 9.02 12.35 -12.24
C PRO A 85 9.53 11.98 -13.64
N SER A 86 9.67 10.68 -13.89
CA SER A 86 9.90 10.12 -15.21
C SER A 86 8.61 10.10 -16.04
N ARG A 87 8.76 10.15 -17.36
CA ARG A 87 7.69 9.90 -18.32
C ARG A 87 8.16 8.80 -19.27
N VAL A 88 7.34 7.78 -19.46
CA VAL A 88 7.67 6.66 -20.34
C VAL A 88 6.61 6.54 -21.41
N VAL A 89 7.03 6.59 -22.67
CA VAL A 89 6.18 6.43 -23.84
C VAL A 89 6.59 5.14 -24.56
N LEU A 90 5.68 4.18 -24.61
CA LEU A 90 5.88 2.86 -25.20
C LEU A 90 5.20 2.77 -26.56
N ASN A 91 5.93 2.25 -27.54
CA ASN A 91 5.35 1.78 -28.79
C ASN A 91 4.95 0.33 -28.60
N THR A 92 3.66 0.04 -28.66
CA THR A 92 3.12 -1.28 -28.32
C THR A 92 1.93 -1.62 -29.21
N ILE A 93 1.24 -2.69 -28.89
CA ILE A 93 -0.02 -3.10 -29.51
C ILE A 93 -1.16 -2.92 -28.50
N LYS A 94 -2.38 -2.78 -29.00
CA LYS A 94 -3.56 -2.64 -28.16
C LYS A 94 -3.71 -3.83 -27.19
N SER A 95 -3.64 -5.06 -27.71
CA SER A 95 -3.59 -6.29 -26.91
C SER A 95 -2.95 -7.45 -27.69
N PHE A 96 -2.76 -8.62 -27.06
CA PHE A 96 -2.33 -9.83 -27.79
C PHE A 96 -3.37 -10.31 -28.81
N GLU A 97 -4.65 -10.04 -28.57
CA GLU A 97 -5.77 -10.44 -29.44
C GLU A 97 -6.00 -9.43 -30.58
N ASP A 98 -5.62 -8.16 -30.36
CA ASP A 98 -5.71 -7.07 -31.33
C ASP A 98 -4.32 -6.42 -31.48
N PRO A 99 -3.50 -6.86 -32.46
CA PRO A 99 -2.13 -6.40 -32.65
C PRO A 99 -2.03 -5.02 -33.31
N THR A 100 -3.09 -4.20 -33.29
CA THR A 100 -3.07 -2.84 -33.81
C THR A 100 -2.03 -2.01 -33.06
N PRO A 101 -1.08 -1.35 -33.74
CA PRO A 101 -0.08 -0.48 -33.11
C PRO A 101 -0.74 0.65 -32.33
N GLU A 102 -0.25 0.87 -31.12
CA GLU A 102 -0.76 1.90 -30.21
C GLU A 102 0.40 2.46 -29.38
N ILE A 103 0.31 3.76 -29.04
CA ILE A 103 1.23 4.42 -28.13
C ILE A 103 0.60 4.38 -26.75
N LYS A 104 1.34 3.91 -25.75
CA LYS A 104 0.90 3.91 -24.35
C LYS A 104 1.90 4.65 -23.51
N GLU A 105 1.43 5.50 -22.62
CA GLU A 105 2.31 6.33 -21.80
C GLU A 105 1.99 6.23 -20.31
N PHE A 106 3.05 6.37 -19.51
CA PHE A 106 3.02 6.43 -18.06
C PHE A 106 3.73 7.69 -17.60
N TYR A 107 3.08 8.44 -16.71
CA TYR A 107 3.61 9.68 -16.16
C TYR A 107 2.91 10.01 -14.85
N LEU A 108 3.52 10.91 -14.09
CA LEU A 108 2.88 11.47 -12.91
C LEU A 108 1.95 12.62 -13.33
N SER A 109 0.68 12.52 -12.98
CA SER A 109 -0.31 13.61 -13.13
C SER A 109 -0.71 14.07 -11.73
N GLY A 110 -0.21 15.24 -11.32
CA GLY A 110 -0.26 15.67 -9.93
C GLY A 110 0.58 14.76 -9.02
N SER A 111 -0.04 14.14 -8.02
CA SER A 111 0.58 13.14 -7.15
C SER A 111 0.20 11.70 -7.51
N ARG A 112 -0.43 11.45 -8.66
CA ARG A 112 -0.94 10.11 -9.01
C ARG A 112 -0.26 9.58 -10.26
N LEU A 113 -0.05 8.26 -10.30
CA LEU A 113 0.47 7.62 -11.51
C LEU A 113 -0.66 7.50 -12.52
N ALA A 114 -0.49 8.17 -13.65
CA ALA A 114 -1.41 8.17 -14.77
C ALA A 114 -0.92 7.25 -15.88
N PHE A 115 -1.89 6.74 -16.63
CA PHE A 115 -1.72 5.91 -17.79
C PHE A 115 -2.64 6.40 -18.90
N ARG A 116 -2.11 6.58 -20.11
CA ARG A 116 -2.88 7.01 -21.29
C ARG A 116 -2.63 6.09 -22.47
N GLU A 117 -3.71 5.76 -23.17
CA GLU A 117 -3.74 4.95 -24.38
C GLU A 117 -4.01 5.87 -25.57
N GLY A 118 -3.01 6.02 -26.44
CA GLY A 118 -3.05 6.89 -27.61
C GLY A 118 -3.45 8.33 -27.25
N ALA A 119 -4.47 8.83 -27.94
CA ALA A 119 -5.08 10.14 -27.71
C ALA A 119 -6.28 10.11 -26.71
N GLY A 120 -6.46 8.99 -25.99
CA GLY A 120 -7.53 8.82 -25.02
C GLY A 120 -7.37 9.66 -23.75
N ALA A 121 -8.36 9.57 -22.86
CA ALA A 121 -8.29 10.20 -21.54
C ALA A 121 -7.24 9.50 -20.64
N GLU A 122 -6.65 10.25 -19.72
CA GLU A 122 -5.80 9.68 -18.69
C GLU A 122 -6.61 8.81 -17.73
N LYS A 123 -6.02 7.68 -17.31
CA LYS A 123 -6.55 6.76 -16.32
C LYS A 123 -5.57 6.68 -15.16
N PHE A 124 -6.05 6.85 -13.94
CA PHE A 124 -5.19 6.75 -12.76
C PHE A 124 -5.01 5.29 -12.34
N LEU A 125 -3.76 4.91 -12.07
CA LEU A 125 -3.38 3.58 -11.58
C LEU A 125 -3.32 3.50 -10.05
N THR A 126 -3.28 4.66 -9.39
CA THR A 126 -3.29 4.78 -7.92
C THR A 126 -4.58 5.45 -7.45
N SER A 127 -5.01 5.16 -6.23
CA SER A 127 -6.22 5.76 -5.65
C SER A 127 -6.04 7.26 -5.36
N ASP A 128 -7.14 7.98 -5.10
CA ASP A 128 -7.09 9.40 -4.72
C ASP A 128 -6.48 9.63 -3.32
N ASP A 129 -6.45 8.58 -2.50
CA ASP A 129 -5.96 8.63 -1.12
C ASP A 129 -4.49 8.17 -1.00
N THR A 130 -3.79 8.02 -2.13
CA THR A 130 -2.37 7.71 -2.17
C THR A 130 -1.62 8.69 -3.05
N ASP A 131 -0.45 9.08 -2.57
CA ASP A 131 0.44 10.00 -3.25
C ASP A 131 1.69 9.27 -3.71
N VAL A 132 1.98 9.33 -5.00
CA VAL A 132 3.21 8.87 -5.60
C VAL A 132 4.23 9.99 -5.48
N SER A 133 5.11 9.92 -4.48
CA SER A 133 6.14 10.94 -4.22
C SER A 133 7.36 10.80 -5.13
N SER A 134 7.57 9.61 -5.70
CA SER A 134 8.63 9.40 -6.69
C SER A 134 8.22 8.35 -7.72
N PHE A 135 8.41 8.69 -8.99
CA PHE A 135 8.32 7.75 -10.11
C PHE A 135 9.54 7.94 -11.00
N VAL A 136 10.45 6.96 -10.97
CA VAL A 136 11.70 7.00 -11.74
C VAL A 136 11.80 5.75 -12.58
N VAL A 137 12.07 5.91 -13.88
CA VAL A 137 12.31 4.79 -14.79
C VAL A 137 13.71 4.91 -15.37
N ASN A 138 14.48 3.84 -15.20
CA ASN A 138 15.85 3.75 -15.71
C ASN A 138 15.82 2.78 -16.89
N LYS A 139 16.43 3.19 -18.01
CA LYS A 139 16.55 2.33 -19.19
C LYS A 139 17.82 1.47 -19.07
N ILE A 140 17.67 0.17 -19.26
CA ILE A 140 18.77 -0.79 -19.33
C ILE A 140 18.77 -1.35 -20.75
N GLN A 141 19.82 -1.08 -21.51
CA GLN A 141 19.91 -1.48 -22.92
C GLN A 141 21.21 -2.23 -23.18
N THR A 142 21.10 -3.34 -23.90
CA THR A 142 22.22 -4.13 -24.44
C THR A 142 22.10 -4.19 -25.97
N GLN A 143 23.03 -4.88 -26.64
CA GLN A 143 22.96 -5.06 -28.10
C GLN A 143 21.73 -5.85 -28.58
N HIS A 144 21.15 -6.68 -27.71
CA HIS A 144 20.06 -7.61 -28.08
C HIS A 144 18.83 -7.48 -27.21
N SER A 145 18.86 -6.65 -26.16
CA SER A 145 17.77 -6.57 -25.19
C SER A 145 17.60 -5.16 -24.63
N GLN A 146 16.34 -4.83 -24.34
CA GLN A 146 15.98 -3.59 -23.67
C GLN A 146 15.07 -3.93 -22.48
N ALA A 147 15.36 -3.32 -21.34
CA ALA A 147 14.61 -3.45 -20.11
C ALA A 147 14.43 -2.09 -19.45
N LEU A 148 13.36 -1.96 -18.68
CA LEU A 148 13.08 -0.77 -17.88
C LEU A 148 13.02 -1.18 -16.41
N LYS A 149 13.82 -0.49 -15.58
CA LYS A 149 13.76 -0.59 -14.13
C LYS A 149 12.90 0.57 -13.61
N ILE A 150 11.78 0.23 -13.00
CA ILE A 150 10.85 1.16 -12.37
C ILE A 150 11.17 1.24 -10.88
N THR A 151 11.26 2.46 -10.37
CA THR A 151 11.31 2.78 -8.95
C THR A 151 10.11 3.67 -8.64
N LEU A 152 9.27 3.20 -7.73
CA LEU A 152 8.04 3.86 -7.34
C LEU A 152 8.02 4.06 -5.82
N ILE A 153 7.80 5.28 -5.35
CA ILE A 153 7.59 5.57 -3.93
C ILE A 153 6.14 6.02 -3.78
N ILE A 154 5.39 5.28 -2.96
CA ILE A 154 3.98 5.56 -2.68
C ILE A 154 3.83 5.87 -1.20
N GLU A 155 3.06 6.90 -0.93
CA GLU A 155 2.71 7.40 0.38
C GLU A 155 1.21 7.34 0.59
N ALA A 156 0.82 7.01 1.82
CA ALA A 156 -0.58 7.09 2.25
C ALA A 156 -0.63 7.73 3.63
N SER A 157 -1.56 8.66 3.78
CA SER A 157 -1.83 9.33 5.05
C SER A 157 -3.26 9.01 5.53
N GLY A 158 -3.44 8.97 6.83
CA GLY A 158 -4.72 8.68 7.47
C GLY A 158 -4.73 9.17 8.91
N GLY A 159 -5.33 10.34 9.12
CA GLY A 159 -5.31 11.02 10.42
C GLY A 159 -3.87 11.40 10.80
N LYS A 160 -3.37 10.84 11.91
CA LYS A 160 -1.99 11.06 12.38
C LYS A 160 -0.98 10.04 11.83
N ASN A 161 -1.43 9.04 11.08
CA ASN A 161 -0.56 8.01 10.54
C ASN A 161 -0.17 8.37 9.10
N GLN A 162 1.12 8.28 8.80
CA GLN A 162 1.65 8.33 7.44
C GLN A 162 2.55 7.13 7.23
N ILE A 163 2.49 6.56 6.04
CA ILE A 163 3.43 5.55 5.60
C ILE A 163 3.98 5.94 4.23
N SER A 164 5.26 5.64 4.01
CA SER A 164 5.92 5.73 2.72
C SER A 164 6.62 4.40 2.45
N ARG A 165 6.50 3.88 1.23
CA ARG A 165 7.08 2.60 0.81
C ARG A 165 7.67 2.72 -0.58
N ASN A 166 8.82 2.09 -0.75
CA ASN A 166 9.53 2.03 -2.01
C ASN A 166 9.27 0.67 -2.66
N PHE A 167 8.99 0.70 -3.95
CA PHE A 167 8.78 -0.47 -4.78
C PHE A 167 9.70 -0.41 -5.98
N TYR A 168 10.19 -1.58 -6.36
CA TYR A 168 11.11 -1.75 -7.48
C TYR A 168 10.60 -2.87 -8.36
N GLN A 169 10.59 -2.64 -9.67
CA GLN A 169 10.24 -3.67 -10.62
C GLN A 169 11.08 -3.51 -11.87
N THR A 170 11.46 -4.62 -12.51
CA THR A 170 12.17 -4.60 -13.79
C THR A 170 11.40 -5.42 -14.80
N ALA A 171 11.21 -4.86 -15.99
CA ALA A 171 10.50 -5.50 -17.09
C ALA A 171 11.34 -5.42 -18.37
N ILE A 172 11.40 -6.54 -19.10
CA ILE A 172 12.09 -6.65 -20.39
C ILE A 172 11.06 -6.46 -21.50
N LEU A 173 11.42 -5.75 -22.57
CA LEU A 173 10.58 -5.54 -23.73
C LEU A 173 10.40 -6.81 -24.56
N LYS A 174 9.35 -6.83 -25.40
CA LYS A 174 9.10 -7.92 -26.33
C LYS A 174 10.26 -8.06 -27.32
N GLY A 175 10.82 -9.26 -27.44
CA GLY A 175 11.94 -9.54 -28.36
C GLY A 175 13.34 -9.26 -27.78
N GLY A 176 13.44 -8.94 -26.48
CA GLY A 176 14.72 -8.77 -25.79
C GLY A 176 15.28 -10.07 -25.16
N TYR A 177 14.94 -11.23 -25.70
CA TYR A 177 15.43 -12.56 -25.27
C TYR A 177 16.04 -13.32 -26.44
#